data_AF-A0A973T8E2-F1
#
_entry.id   AF-A0A973T8E2-F1
#
_cell.length_a   1.000
_cell.length_b   1.000
_cell.length_c   1.000
_cell.angle_alpha   90.00
_cell.angle_beta   90.00
_cell.angle_gamma   90.00
#
_symmetry.space_group_name_H-M   'P 1'
#
loop_
_entity.id
_entity.type
_entity.pdbx_description
1 polymer ?
#
loop_
_entity_poly.entity_id
_entity_poly.type
_entity_poly.pdbx_seq_one_letter_code
_entity_poly.pdbx_strand_id
1 'polypeptide(L)'
;TRFFMTIPEACQLVIQAGAIGAGGDVLILDMGEPVRILDVAQRMIAMSGKDVEIIYTGLRPGEKLHEELVGTGELDERPLHPKISHTRATEQDPDKLDLQVWLARCEAEQGFNGAITDDESDDAGGIRVAS
;
A
#
# COMPACT_ATOMS: atom_id res chain seq x y z
N THR A 1 -6.78 -4.83 4.75
CA THR A 1 -5.58 -5.36 5.43
C THR A 1 -4.37 -4.56 5.00
N ARG A 2 -3.31 -4.52 5.82
CA ARG A 2 -2.07 -3.79 5.51
C ARG A 2 -0.86 -4.68 5.73
N PHE A 3 0.20 -4.45 4.95
CA PHE A 3 1.49 -5.09 5.21
C PHE A 3 2.25 -4.31 6.26
N PHE A 4 2.89 -5.03 7.18
CA PHE A 4 3.74 -4.45 8.20
C PHE A 4 5.10 -5.13 8.14
N MET A 5 6.14 -4.33 8.24
CA MET A 5 7.50 -4.82 8.39
C MET A 5 8.22 -3.96 9.43
N THR A 6 9.27 -4.51 10.01
CA THR A 6 10.05 -3.73 10.98
C THR A 6 10.91 -2.70 10.26
N ILE A 7 11.16 -1.55 10.90
CA ILE A 7 11.99 -0.49 10.33
C ILE A 7 13.40 -1.00 9.95
N PRO A 8 14.12 -1.75 10.81
CA PRO A 8 15.45 -2.25 10.46
C PRO A 8 15.42 -3.19 9.26
N GLU A 9 14.40 -4.04 9.17
CA GLU A 9 14.20 -4.95 8.04
C GLU A 9 13.94 -4.20 6.73
N ALA A 10 13.05 -3.20 6.75
CA ALA A 10 12.79 -2.34 5.60
C ALA A 10 14.09 -1.67 5.11
N CYS A 11 14.83 -1.04 6.02
CA CYS A 11 16.09 -0.37 5.69
C CYS A 11 17.12 -1.35 5.09
N GLN A 12 17.25 -2.54 5.68
CA GLN A 12 18.17 -3.56 5.18
C GLN A 12 17.80 -3.99 3.76
N LEU A 13 16.52 -4.28 3.52
CA LEU A 13 16.03 -4.71 2.20
C LEU A 13 16.19 -3.60 1.16
N VAL A 14 15.94 -2.34 1.51
CA VAL A 14 16.16 -1.19 0.61
C VAL A 14 17.63 -1.07 0.20
N ILE A 15 18.56 -1.19 1.16
CA ILE A 15 20.00 -1.11 0.87
C ILE A 15 20.43 -2.28 -0.03
N GLN A 16 19.95 -3.50 0.25
CA GLN A 16 20.25 -4.68 -0.55
C GLN A 16 19.66 -4.57 -1.96
N ALA A 17 18.42 -4.11 -2.08
CA ALA A 17 17.74 -3.85 -3.36
C ALA A 17 18.55 -2.87 -4.21
N GLY A 18 19.04 -1.77 -3.62
CA GLY A 18 19.89 -0.81 -4.31
C GLY A 18 21.23 -1.36 -4.79
N ALA A 19 21.74 -2.43 -4.17
CA ALA A 19 22.99 -3.09 -4.58
C ALA A 19 22.80 -4.14 -5.69
N ILE A 20 21.62 -4.75 -5.78
CA ILE A 20 21.33 -5.84 -6.73
C ILE A 20 20.53 -5.40 -7.96
N GLY A 21 19.81 -4.29 -7.88
CA GLY A 21 18.96 -3.79 -8.95
C GLY A 21 19.75 -3.29 -10.16
N ALA A 22 19.19 -3.49 -11.36
CA ALA A 22 19.69 -2.91 -12.59
C ALA A 22 18.76 -1.80 -13.11
N GLY A 23 19.24 -1.05 -14.11
CA GLY A 23 18.44 0.00 -14.74
C GLY A 23 17.17 -0.55 -15.38
N GLY A 24 16.02 0.03 -15.04
CA GLY A 24 14.70 -0.40 -15.53
C GLY A 24 14.02 -1.49 -14.71
N ASP A 25 14.69 -2.03 -13.68
CA ASP A 25 14.05 -2.97 -12.76
C ASP A 25 13.17 -2.23 -11.74
N VAL A 26 12.04 -2.83 -11.44
CA VAL A 26 11.18 -2.49 -10.31
C VAL A 26 11.36 -3.61 -9.28
N LEU A 27 11.78 -3.23 -8.08
CA LEU A 27 12.06 -4.17 -7.00
C LEU A 27 10.97 -4.09 -5.94
N ILE A 28 10.30 -5.22 -5.69
CA ILE A 28 9.20 -5.31 -4.71
C ILE A 28 9.73 -6.04 -3.47
N LEU A 29 9.56 -5.42 -2.31
CA LEU A 29 9.98 -6.00 -1.04
C LEU A 29 8.89 -6.92 -0.49
N ASP A 30 9.26 -8.15 -0.17
CA ASP A 30 8.36 -9.09 0.49
C ASP A 30 8.20 -8.70 1.96
N MET A 31 6.98 -8.27 2.31
CA MET A 31 6.60 -7.85 3.66
C MET A 31 5.89 -8.97 4.46
N GLY A 32 5.80 -10.18 3.91
CA GLY A 32 5.09 -11.30 4.51
C GLY A 32 3.58 -11.20 4.36
N GLU A 33 2.84 -11.76 5.32
CA GLU A 33 1.37 -11.82 5.26
C GLU A 33 0.72 -10.49 5.71
N PRO A 34 -0.31 -10.02 5.01
CA PRO A 34 -1.00 -8.79 5.39
C PRO A 34 -1.83 -9.02 6.66
N VAL A 35 -1.83 -8.03 7.56
CA VAL A 35 -2.52 -8.07 8.85
C VAL A 35 -3.79 -7.21 8.82
N ARG A 36 -4.85 -7.63 9.51
CA ARG A 36 -6.06 -6.81 9.67
C ARG A 36 -5.80 -5.69 10.69
N ILE A 37 -6.19 -4.46 10.37
CA ILE A 37 -6.02 -3.31 11.27
C ILE A 37 -6.76 -3.50 12.59
N LEU A 38 -7.93 -4.16 12.55
CA LEU A 38 -8.69 -4.50 13.75
C LEU A 38 -7.87 -5.35 14.74
N ASP A 39 -7.14 -6.36 14.25
CA ASP A 39 -6.32 -7.23 15.09
C ASP A 39 -5.16 -6.45 15.73
N VAL A 40 -4.59 -5.50 14.99
CA VAL A 40 -3.54 -4.60 15.49
C VAL A 40 -4.09 -3.71 16.61
N ALA A 41 -5.24 -3.07 16.41
CA ALA A 41 -5.87 -2.21 17.41
C ALA A 41 -6.21 -2.99 18.69
N GLN A 42 -6.82 -4.18 18.57
CA GLN A 42 -7.13 -5.03 19.72
C GLN A 42 -5.88 -5.44 20.49
N ARG A 43 -4.80 -5.79 19.79
CA ARG A 43 -3.52 -6.14 20.44
C ARG A 43 -2.90 -4.95 21.17
N MET A 44 -2.96 -3.76 20.58
CA MET A 44 -2.48 -2.53 21.24
C MET A 44 -3.27 -2.22 22.52
N ILE A 45 -4.60 -2.35 22.49
CA ILE A 45 -5.45 -2.16 23.67
C ILE A 45 -5.09 -3.17 24.76
N ALA A 46 -5.00 -4.45 24.42
CA ALA A 46 -4.64 -5.51 25.36
C ALA A 46 -3.25 -5.29 26.00
N MET A 47 -2.27 -4.84 25.22
CA MET A 47 -0.92 -4.52 25.72
C MET A 47 -0.90 -3.25 26.59
N SER A 48 -1.80 -2.30 26.35
CA SER A 48 -1.89 -1.07 27.13
C SER A 48 -2.47 -1.27 28.53
N GLY A 49 -3.21 -2.37 28.75
CA GLY A 49 -3.92 -2.64 30.00
C GLY A 49 -5.07 -1.68 30.29
N LYS A 50 -5.48 -0.87 29.31
CA LYS A 50 -6.59 0.09 29.43
C LYS A 50 -7.82 -0.43 28.69
N ASP A 51 -8.99 -0.06 29.18
CA ASP A 51 -10.24 -0.22 28.45
C ASP A 51 -10.40 0.98 27.49
N VAL A 52 -10.41 0.70 26.19
CA VAL A 52 -10.42 1.71 25.12
C VAL A 52 -11.44 1.27 24.08
N GLU A 53 -12.35 2.16 23.72
CA GLU A 53 -13.36 1.90 22.70
C GLU A 53 -12.75 1.96 21.29
N ILE A 54 -13.18 1.03 20.41
CA ILE A 54 -12.83 1.04 18.99
C ILE A 54 -13.98 1.67 18.21
N ILE A 55 -13.68 2.76 17.49
CA ILE A 55 -14.66 3.48 16.66
C ILE A 55 -14.31 3.27 15.18
N TYR A 56 -15.27 2.78 14.41
CA TYR A 56 -15.14 2.62 12.96
C TYR A 56 -15.51 3.94 12.28
N THR A 57 -14.57 4.53 11.55
CA THR A 57 -14.78 5.81 10.87
C THR A 57 -15.08 5.66 9.37
N GLY A 58 -15.13 4.44 8.87
CA GLY A 58 -15.19 4.16 7.43
C GLY A 58 -13.88 4.47 6.71
N LEU A 59 -13.86 4.23 5.41
CA LEU A 59 -12.72 4.50 4.53
C LEU A 59 -12.65 5.97 4.17
N ARG A 60 -11.42 6.52 4.12
CA ARG A 60 -11.21 7.87 3.58
C ARG A 60 -11.27 7.83 2.04
N PRO A 61 -11.61 8.95 1.37
CA PRO A 61 -11.60 9.02 -0.08
C PRO A 61 -10.24 8.59 -0.66
N GLY A 62 -10.25 7.65 -1.61
CA GLY A 62 -9.05 7.09 -2.24
C GLY A 62 -8.32 6.03 -1.40
N GLU A 63 -8.81 5.67 -0.22
CA GLU A 63 -8.22 4.61 0.60
C GLU A 63 -8.63 3.22 0.09
N LYS A 64 -7.64 2.36 -0.17
CA LYS A 64 -7.88 0.95 -0.53
C LYS A 64 -8.13 0.11 0.71
N LEU A 65 -9.08 -0.82 0.61
CA LEU A 65 -9.38 -1.82 1.64
C LEU A 65 -8.22 -2.83 1.80
N HIS A 66 -7.56 -3.19 0.71
CA HIS A 66 -6.42 -4.11 0.67
C HIS A 66 -5.30 -3.54 -0.19
N GLU A 67 -4.06 -3.82 0.21
CA GLU A 67 -2.87 -3.54 -0.57
C GLU A 67 -2.48 -4.76 -1.40
N GLU A 68 -1.86 -4.51 -2.55
CA GLU A 68 -1.28 -5.53 -3.43
C GLU A 68 0.21 -5.24 -3.54
N LEU A 69 1.06 -6.22 -3.22
CA LEU A 69 2.52 -6.07 -3.36
C LEU A 69 2.96 -6.23 -4.82
N VAL A 70 2.31 -7.13 -5.56
CA VAL A 70 2.61 -7.43 -6.97
C VAL A 70 1.35 -7.16 -7.78
N GLY A 71 1.47 -6.31 -8.81
CA GLY A 71 0.36 -5.93 -9.67
C GLY A 71 -0.09 -7.07 -10.58
N THR A 72 -1.31 -6.96 -11.10
CA THR A 72 -1.82 -7.92 -12.09
C THR A 72 -0.97 -7.88 -13.37
N GLY A 73 -0.33 -9.00 -13.70
CA GLY A 73 0.56 -9.12 -14.87
C GLY A 73 2.04 -8.87 -14.60
N GLU A 74 2.43 -8.55 -13.36
CA GLU A 74 3.82 -8.48 -12.94
C GLU A 74 4.32 -9.88 -12.54
N LEU A 75 5.59 -10.18 -12.85
CA LEU A 75 6.23 -11.45 -12.52
C LEU A 75 6.85 -11.37 -11.11
N ASP A 76 6.60 -12.37 -10.27
CA ASP A 76 7.28 -12.51 -8.96
C ASP A 76 8.51 -13.41 -9.10
N GLU A 77 9.62 -12.86 -9.61
CA GLU A 77 10.90 -13.57 -9.73
C GLU A 77 11.90 -13.12 -8.67
N ARG A 78 12.56 -14.07 -8.00
CA ARG A 78 13.49 -13.77 -6.89
C ARG A 78 14.89 -14.38 -7.10
N PRO A 79 15.61 -13.99 -8.16
CA PRO A 79 16.87 -14.63 -8.54
C PRO A 79 18.03 -14.36 -7.57
N LEU A 80 18.01 -13.22 -6.86
CA LEU A 80 19.15 -12.73 -6.09
C LEU A 80 18.90 -12.66 -4.57
N HIS A 81 17.64 -12.44 -4.15
CA HIS A 81 17.28 -12.37 -2.75
C HIS A 81 15.86 -12.87 -2.50
N PRO A 82 15.63 -13.76 -1.50
CA PRO A 82 14.33 -14.40 -1.29
C PRO A 82 13.20 -13.44 -0.88
N LYS A 83 13.54 -12.25 -0.40
CA LYS A 83 12.58 -11.19 -0.02
C LYS A 83 12.54 -10.01 -0.99
N ILE A 84 13.18 -10.10 -2.14
CA ILE A 84 13.18 -9.02 -3.14
C ILE A 84 12.79 -9.62 -4.48
N SER A 85 11.58 -9.27 -4.92
CA SER A 85 11.08 -9.64 -6.22
C SER A 85 11.56 -8.66 -7.28
N HIS A 86 11.88 -9.18 -8.46
CA HIS A 86 12.33 -8.44 -9.62
C HIS A 86 11.22 -8.46 -10.67
N THR A 87 10.67 -7.28 -10.94
CA THR A 87 9.77 -7.07 -12.08
C THR A 87 10.34 -5.99 -12.99
N ARG A 88 9.86 -5.94 -14.23
CA ARG A 88 10.27 -4.92 -15.20
C ARG A 88 9.10 -4.04 -15.55
N ALA A 89 9.31 -2.73 -15.44
CA ALA A 89 8.37 -1.79 -16.00
C ALA A 89 8.46 -1.83 -17.53
N THR A 90 7.31 -1.73 -18.19
CA THR A 90 7.27 -1.52 -19.64
C THR A 90 7.83 -0.14 -19.95
N GLU A 91 8.95 -0.10 -20.67
CA GLU A 91 9.52 1.15 -21.15
C GLU A 91 8.53 1.86 -22.08
N GLN A 92 8.27 3.14 -21.80
CA GLN A 92 7.42 3.98 -22.62
C GLN A 92 8.31 4.89 -23.47
N ASP A 93 8.13 4.85 -24.78
CA ASP A 93 8.82 5.71 -25.73
C ASP A 93 8.31 7.16 -25.59
N PRO A 94 9.16 8.14 -25.22
CA PRO A 94 8.75 9.53 -25.04
C PRO A 94 8.06 10.13 -26.26
N ASP A 95 8.48 9.73 -27.47
CA ASP A 95 7.93 10.25 -28.72
C ASP A 95 6.53 9.69 -29.03
N LYS A 96 6.11 8.64 -28.32
CA LYS A 96 4.80 7.99 -28.46
C LYS A 96 3.83 8.35 -27.34
N LEU A 97 4.21 9.27 -26.45
CA LEU A 97 3.34 9.75 -25.39
C LEU A 97 2.24 10.65 -25.98
N ASP A 98 0.99 10.23 -25.82
CA ASP A 98 -0.18 10.98 -26.27
C ASP A 98 -1.01 11.43 -25.06
N LEU A 99 -1.18 12.75 -24.93
CA LEU A 99 -1.91 13.36 -23.82
C LEU A 99 -3.39 12.94 -23.81
N GLN A 100 -4.03 12.79 -24.97
CA GLN A 100 -5.44 12.42 -25.06
C GLN A 100 -5.65 10.96 -24.66
N VAL A 101 -4.75 10.07 -25.08
CA VAL A 101 -4.75 8.66 -24.64
C VAL A 101 -4.55 8.57 -23.12
N TRP A 102 -3.65 9.38 -22.56
CA TRP A 102 -3.42 9.40 -21.11
C TRP A 102 -4.64 9.93 -20.35
N LEU A 103 -5.24 11.05 -20.78
CA LEU A 103 -6.46 11.59 -20.16
C LEU A 103 -7.62 10.59 -20.20
N ALA A 104 -7.82 9.91 -21.34
CA ALA A 104 -8.85 8.88 -21.47
C ALA A 104 -8.63 7.68 -20.52
N ARG A 105 -7.38 7.31 -20.25
CA ARG A 105 -7.05 6.26 -19.25
C ARG A 105 -7.36 6.73 -17.83
N CYS A 106 -6.98 7.96 -17.48
CA CYS A 106 -7.27 8.52 -16.16
C CYS A 106 -8.78 8.62 -15.88
N GLU A 107 -9.57 9.03 -16.88
CA GLU A 107 -11.04 9.07 -16.74
C GLU A 107 -11.64 7.67 -16.52
N ALA A 108 -11.10 6.64 -17.19
CA ALA A 108 -11.53 5.26 -17.01
C ALA A 108 -11.19 4.70 -15.61
N GLU A 109 -10.05 5.12 -15.04
CA GLU A 109 -9.60 4.70 -13.70
C GLU A 109 -10.30 5.48 -12.57
N GLN A 110 -10.79 6.70 -12.83
CA GLN A 110 -11.49 7.55 -11.85
C GLN A 110 -12.98 7.22 -11.64
N GLY A 111 -13.52 6.18 -12.29
CA GLY A 111 -14.91 5.73 -12.15
C GLY A 111 -15.33 5.16 -10.78
N PHE A 112 -14.48 5.24 -9.76
CA PHE A 112 -14.75 4.78 -8.38
C PHE A 112 -14.90 5.96 -7.41
N ASN A 113 -15.73 6.96 -7.75
CA ASN A 113 -15.98 8.11 -6.89
C ASN A 113 -17.30 7.94 -6.12
N GLY A 114 -17.22 7.38 -4.91
CA GLY A 114 -18.31 7.39 -3.93
C GLY A 114 -18.54 8.80 -3.38
N ALA A 115 -19.81 9.20 -3.27
CA ALA A 115 -20.25 10.56 -2.99
C ALA A 115 -19.63 11.21 -1.73
N ILE A 116 -19.29 12.49 -1.89
CA ILE A 116 -18.75 13.40 -0.88
C ILE A 116 -19.87 13.82 0.08
N THR A 117 -19.65 13.63 1.38
CA THR A 117 -20.28 14.44 2.43
C THR A 117 -19.22 14.81 3.45
N ASP A 118 -18.82 16.08 3.45
CA ASP A 118 -18.00 16.68 4.50
C ASP A 118 -18.84 16.76 5.78
N ASP A 119 -18.38 16.13 6.85
CA ASP A 119 -18.79 16.50 8.20
C ASP A 119 -17.54 16.55 9.09
N GLU A 120 -17.00 17.76 9.24
CA GLU A 120 -16.04 18.11 10.27
C GLU A 120 -16.78 18.24 11.60
N SER A 121 -16.50 17.33 12.55
CA SER A 121 -16.66 17.64 13.98
C SER A 121 -15.62 16.93 14.84
N ASP A 122 -15.19 17.68 15.85
CA ASP A 122 -13.97 17.57 16.63
C ASP A 122 -13.99 16.48 17.72
N ASP A 123 -12.77 16.07 18.09
CA ASP A 123 -12.27 15.62 19.40
C ASP A 123 -13.03 14.57 20.25
N ALA A 124 -12.55 13.32 20.23
CA ALA A 124 -12.58 12.38 21.36
C ALA A 124 -11.55 11.24 21.15
N GLY A 125 -10.75 10.94 22.18
CA GLY A 125 -9.60 10.03 22.15
C GLY A 125 -9.92 8.53 22.03
N GLY A 126 -10.56 8.12 20.94
CA GLY A 126 -10.72 6.71 20.53
C GLY A 126 -9.73 6.30 19.43
N ILE A 127 -9.39 5.01 19.37
CA ILE A 127 -8.63 4.48 18.22
C ILE A 127 -9.59 4.38 17.03
N ARG A 128 -9.34 5.23 16.03
CA ARG A 128 -10.11 5.27 14.77
C ARG A 128 -9.57 4.22 13.81
N VAL A 129 -10.41 3.26 13.43
CA VAL A 129 -10.04 2.19 12.49
C VAL A 129 -10.83 2.37 11.19
N ALA A 130 -10.09 2.43 10.07
CA ALA A 130 -10.67 2.27 8.74
C ALA A 130 -11.00 0.78 8.53
N SER A 131 -12.27 0.49 8.27
CA SER A 131 -12.81 -0.85 8.04
C SER A 131 -12.28 -1.47 6.76
#